data_AF-A0A535XL60-F1
#
_entry.id   AF-A0A535XL60-F1
#
_cell.length_a   1.000
_cell.length_b   1.000
_cell.length_c   1.000
_cell.angle_alpha   90.00
_cell.angle_beta   90.00
_cell.angle_gamma   90.00
#
_symmetry.space_group_name_H-M   'P 1'
#
loop_
_entity.id
_entity.type
_entity.pdbx_description
1 polymer ?
#
loop_
_entity_poly.entity_id
_entity_poly.type
_entity_poly.pdbx_seq_one_letter_code
_entity_poly.pdbx_strand_id
1 'polypeptide(L)'
;MSAAALSAVVSALFAAVMAARYLSRRRAHQLAWAIGLAMFAAAAIAGAMARMGGATEIEYRVFYLFGAILNVAWLALGTMFLLVPRVARWAVWAVVALTIIAAFAVFASPVDLSAAVDTGRGFGDSPFPRILAGIGSGLGSLILIGGALWSAWVFLRRRHEGRRALGNVIIAAGVLVAAAGGTAAFTGASGVVEWTNFAGVTLIFIGFLLI
;
A
#
# COMPACT_ATOMS: atom_id res chain seq x y z
N MET A 1 -17.48 -11.41 7.84
CA MET A 1 -16.44 -10.35 7.85
C MET A 1 -16.37 -9.75 6.46
N SER A 2 -16.31 -8.42 6.33
CA SER A 2 -16.12 -7.75 5.03
C SER A 2 -14.69 -7.96 4.52
N ALA A 3 -14.48 -7.81 3.21
CA ALA A 3 -13.13 -7.88 2.61
C ALA A 3 -12.19 -6.80 3.19
N ALA A 4 -12.71 -5.63 3.54
CA ALA A 4 -11.98 -4.61 4.28
C ALA A 4 -11.51 -5.09 5.66
N ALA A 5 -12.37 -5.75 6.44
CA ALA A 5 -11.99 -6.29 7.74
C ALA A 5 -10.93 -7.41 7.62
N LEU A 6 -11.07 -8.30 6.63
CA LEU A 6 -10.06 -9.32 6.36
C LEU A 6 -8.71 -8.70 5.95
N SER A 7 -8.75 -7.68 5.09
CA SER A 7 -7.58 -6.90 4.68
C SER A 7 -6.88 -6.26 5.88
N ALA A 8 -7.64 -5.68 6.80
CA ALA A 8 -7.11 -5.09 8.03
C ALA A 8 -6.38 -6.12 8.89
N VAL A 9 -6.99 -7.31 9.08
CA VAL A 9 -6.36 -8.39 9.85
C VAL A 9 -5.06 -8.86 9.20
N VAL A 10 -5.09 -9.17 7.90
CA VAL A 10 -3.90 -9.68 7.19
C VAL A 10 -2.78 -8.65 7.18
N SER A 11 -3.09 -7.39 6.87
CA SER A 11 -2.09 -6.31 6.86
C SER A 11 -1.55 -5.99 8.25
N ALA A 12 -2.38 -6.02 9.31
CA ALA A 12 -1.92 -5.83 10.68
C ALA A 12 -1.00 -6.96 11.16
N LEU A 13 -1.35 -8.21 10.86
CA LEU A 13 -0.49 -9.37 11.16
C LEU A 13 0.84 -9.26 10.42
N PHE A 14 0.81 -8.92 9.13
CA PHE A 14 2.02 -8.76 8.35
C PHE A 14 2.87 -7.58 8.85
N ALA A 15 2.25 -6.45 9.23
CA ALA A 15 2.92 -5.32 9.86
C ALA A 15 3.60 -5.73 11.17
N ALA A 16 2.92 -6.51 12.02
CA ALA A 16 3.47 -7.02 13.27
C ALA A 16 4.69 -7.93 13.04
N VAL A 17 4.63 -8.83 12.04
CA VAL A 17 5.76 -9.67 11.64
C VAL A 17 6.96 -8.80 11.19
N MET A 18 6.71 -7.76 10.41
CA MET A 18 7.74 -6.81 9.99
C MET A 18 8.33 -6.01 11.14
N ALA A 19 7.49 -5.51 12.05
CA ALA A 19 7.92 -4.80 13.23
C ALA A 19 8.77 -5.68 14.15
N ALA A 20 8.37 -6.93 14.40
CA ALA A 20 9.14 -7.88 15.21
C ALA A 20 10.51 -8.20 14.57
N ARG A 21 10.57 -8.39 13.25
CA ARG A 21 11.84 -8.55 12.52
C ARG A 21 12.71 -7.29 12.61
N TYR A 22 12.11 -6.10 12.52
CA TYR A 22 12.83 -4.85 12.70
C TYR A 22 13.40 -4.71 14.11
N LEU A 23 12.64 -5.02 15.15
CA LEU A 23 13.11 -4.91 16.53
C LEU A 23 14.32 -5.82 16.81
N SER A 24 14.36 -7.00 16.17
CA SER A 24 15.46 -7.96 16.32
C SER A 24 16.69 -7.67 15.44
N ARG A 25 16.51 -7.16 14.21
CA ARG A 25 17.63 -7.00 13.23
C ARG A 25 17.94 -5.55 12.85
N ARG A 26 17.07 -4.60 13.22
CA ARG A 26 17.19 -3.14 12.99
C ARG A 26 17.47 -2.75 11.54
N ARG A 27 16.93 -3.50 10.57
CA ARG A 27 17.11 -3.20 9.14
C ARG A 27 16.06 -2.20 8.67
N ALA A 28 16.50 -1.11 8.05
CA ALA A 28 15.63 -0.01 7.60
C ALA A 28 14.48 -0.45 6.68
N HIS A 29 14.70 -1.43 5.79
CA HIS A 29 13.64 -1.96 4.92
C HIS A 29 12.48 -2.56 5.71
N GLN A 30 12.74 -3.25 6.83
CA GLN A 30 11.71 -3.89 7.65
C GLN A 30 10.83 -2.84 8.34
N LEU A 31 11.44 -1.73 8.79
CA LEU A 31 10.69 -0.62 9.37
C LEU A 31 9.79 0.05 8.33
N ALA A 32 10.33 0.36 7.14
CA ALA A 32 9.56 0.97 6.07
C ALA A 32 8.38 0.08 5.64
N TRP A 33 8.61 -1.23 5.51
CA TRP A 33 7.54 -2.20 5.24
C TRP A 33 6.50 -2.25 6.37
N ALA A 34 6.93 -2.28 7.63
CA ALA A 34 6.02 -2.26 8.77
C ALA A 34 5.12 -1.02 8.78
N ILE A 35 5.70 0.17 8.52
CA ILE A 35 4.95 1.43 8.45
C ILE A 35 3.92 1.39 7.31
N GLY A 36 4.34 0.99 6.10
CA GLY A 36 3.43 0.90 4.96
C GLY A 36 2.28 -0.09 5.18
N LEU A 37 2.55 -1.24 5.81
CA LEU A 37 1.52 -2.24 6.15
C LEU A 37 0.60 -1.77 7.28
N ALA A 38 1.12 -1.04 8.27
CA ALA A 38 0.29 -0.45 9.32
C ALA A 38 -0.65 0.63 8.75
N MET A 39 -0.17 1.45 7.81
CA MET A 39 -1.02 2.39 7.06
C MET A 39 -2.10 1.66 6.26
N PHE A 40 -1.74 0.57 5.58
CA PHE A 40 -2.71 -0.27 4.88
C PHE A 40 -3.79 -0.80 5.84
N ALA A 41 -3.40 -1.29 7.02
CA ALA A 41 -4.33 -1.77 8.04
C ALA A 41 -5.26 -0.66 8.51
N ALA A 42 -4.74 0.54 8.80
CA ALA A 42 -5.53 1.69 9.20
C ALA A 42 -6.55 2.10 8.13
N ALA A 43 -6.15 2.11 6.85
CA ALA A 43 -7.07 2.38 5.74
C ALA A 43 -8.16 1.31 5.62
N ALA A 44 -7.80 0.03 5.78
CA ALA A 44 -8.75 -1.07 5.74
C ALA A 44 -9.73 -1.05 6.93
N ILE A 45 -9.28 -0.64 8.13
CA ILE A 45 -10.14 -0.41 9.29
C ILE A 45 -11.12 0.73 9.01
N ALA A 46 -10.65 1.86 8.47
CA ALA A 46 -11.53 2.99 8.11
C ALA A 46 -12.61 2.56 7.11
N GLY A 47 -12.24 1.78 6.08
CA GLY A 47 -13.21 1.22 5.13
C GLY A 47 -14.20 0.23 5.77
N ALA A 48 -13.76 -0.56 6.75
CA ALA A 48 -14.64 -1.46 7.49
C ALA A 48 -15.62 -0.70 8.39
N MET A 49 -15.18 0.37 9.07
CA MET A 49 -16.04 1.21 9.91
C MET A 49 -17.10 1.94 9.07
N ALA A 50 -16.71 2.52 7.94
CA ALA A 50 -17.61 3.18 7.00
C ALA A 50 -18.74 2.25 6.50
N ARG A 51 -18.45 0.94 6.37
CA ARG A 51 -19.43 -0.09 5.98
C ARG A 51 -20.40 -0.49 7.09
N MET A 52 -19.99 -0.37 8.35
CA MET A 52 -20.80 -0.78 9.50
C MET A 52 -21.65 0.37 10.04
N GLY A 53 -21.07 1.57 10.13
CA GLY A 53 -21.69 2.75 10.75
C GLY A 53 -22.11 3.85 9.79
N GLY A 54 -21.83 3.69 8.49
CA GLY A 54 -21.94 4.75 7.49
C GLY A 54 -20.64 5.53 7.36
N ALA A 55 -20.30 5.94 6.13
CA ALA A 55 -19.05 6.64 5.88
C ALA A 55 -19.07 8.04 6.49
N THR A 56 -17.99 8.39 7.16
CA THR A 56 -17.72 9.73 7.69
C THR A 56 -16.56 10.39 6.94
N GLU A 57 -16.44 11.73 7.04
CA GLU A 57 -15.30 12.44 6.45
C GLU A 57 -13.95 11.93 6.98
N ILE A 58 -13.86 11.64 8.28
CA ILE A 58 -12.60 11.18 8.89
C ILE A 58 -12.19 9.81 8.35
N GLU A 59 -13.13 8.89 8.19
CA GLU A 59 -12.86 7.57 7.61
C GLU A 59 -12.41 7.71 6.16
N TYR A 60 -13.06 8.56 5.37
CA TYR A 60 -12.65 8.82 3.99
C TYR A 60 -11.24 9.42 3.92
N ARG A 61 -10.92 10.42 4.75
CA ARG A 61 -9.60 11.06 4.80
C ARG A 61 -8.51 10.07 5.22
N VAL A 62 -8.75 9.25 6.24
CA VAL A 62 -7.82 8.20 6.68
C VAL A 62 -7.61 7.14 5.60
N PHE A 63 -8.70 6.66 5.00
CA PHE A 63 -8.64 5.71 3.88
C PHE A 63 -7.84 6.28 2.71
N TYR A 64 -8.10 7.53 2.32
CA TYR A 64 -7.44 8.15 1.18
C TYR A 64 -5.96 8.42 1.45
N LEU A 65 -5.64 9.03 2.59
CA LEU A 65 -4.26 9.34 2.96
C LEU A 65 -3.39 8.08 3.06
N PHE A 66 -3.86 7.09 3.82
CA PHE A 66 -3.06 5.88 4.06
C PHE A 66 -3.18 4.86 2.95
N GLY A 67 -4.37 4.68 2.37
CA GLY A 67 -4.63 3.65 1.37
C GLY A 67 -4.30 4.06 -0.06
N ALA A 68 -4.54 5.32 -0.43
CA ALA A 68 -4.36 5.79 -1.81
C ALA A 68 -3.05 6.57 -2.03
N ILE A 69 -2.46 7.16 -0.99
CA ILE A 69 -1.24 7.98 -1.11
C ILE A 69 -0.02 7.30 -0.49
N LEU A 70 -0.06 7.01 0.81
CA LEU A 70 1.18 6.80 1.58
C LEU A 70 1.64 5.34 1.71
N ASN A 71 0.76 4.37 1.90
CA ASN A 71 1.17 2.98 2.14
C ASN A 71 2.12 2.46 1.06
N VAL A 72 1.78 2.61 -0.22
CA VAL A 72 2.57 2.11 -1.35
C VAL A 72 3.92 2.83 -1.43
N ALA A 73 3.96 4.12 -1.15
CA ALA A 73 5.21 4.90 -1.13
C ALA A 73 6.17 4.40 -0.03
N TRP A 74 5.66 4.09 1.16
CA TRP A 74 6.47 3.53 2.25
C TRP A 74 6.92 2.09 1.97
N LEU A 75 6.06 1.26 1.38
CA LEU A 75 6.44 -0.09 0.92
C LEU A 75 7.53 -0.03 -0.15
N ALA A 76 7.39 0.86 -1.13
CA ALA A 76 8.38 1.09 -2.17
C ALA A 76 9.74 1.53 -1.60
N LEU A 77 9.74 2.43 -0.62
CA LEU A 77 10.95 2.84 0.10
C LEU A 77 11.65 1.63 0.75
N GLY A 78 10.88 0.72 1.35
CA GLY A 78 11.41 -0.53 1.89
C GLY A 78 12.12 -1.38 0.84
N THR A 79 11.51 -1.52 -0.35
CA THR A 79 12.12 -2.20 -1.50
C THR A 79 13.38 -1.48 -2.02
N MET A 80 13.38 -0.15 -2.04
CA MET A 80 14.58 0.61 -2.39
C MET A 80 15.73 0.36 -1.40
N PHE A 81 15.45 0.25 -0.10
CA PHE A 81 16.46 -0.09 0.89
C PHE A 81 17.05 -1.49 0.69
N LEU A 82 16.31 -2.42 0.08
CA LEU A 82 16.81 -3.75 -0.28
C LEU A 82 17.70 -3.72 -1.53
N LEU A 83 17.30 -2.97 -2.56
CA LEU A 83 17.94 -3.03 -3.88
C LEU A 83 19.01 -1.96 -4.10
N VAL A 84 18.75 -0.74 -3.64
CA VAL A 84 19.55 0.46 -3.91
C VAL A 84 19.70 1.33 -2.65
N PRO A 85 20.32 0.81 -1.57
CA PRO A 85 20.32 1.47 -0.26
C PRO A 85 20.94 2.87 -0.27
N ARG A 86 21.89 3.16 -1.16
CA ARG A 86 22.48 4.51 -1.30
C ARG A 86 21.45 5.55 -1.73
N VAL A 87 20.58 5.20 -2.68
CA VAL A 87 19.49 6.06 -3.17
C VAL A 87 18.35 6.11 -2.15
N ALA A 88 18.05 4.98 -1.50
CA ALA A 88 16.99 4.88 -0.50
C ALA A 88 17.19 5.84 0.70
N ARG A 89 18.45 6.10 1.10
CA ARG A 89 18.77 7.09 2.15
C ARG A 89 18.30 8.51 1.81
N TRP A 90 18.32 8.87 0.53
CA TRP A 90 17.78 10.15 0.07
C TRP A 90 16.28 10.08 -0.17
N ALA A 91 15.79 8.95 -0.69
CA ALA A 91 14.36 8.72 -0.93
C ALA A 91 13.52 8.79 0.36
N VAL A 92 14.09 8.47 1.54
CA VAL A 92 13.46 8.72 2.85
C VAL A 92 12.93 10.14 2.96
N TRP A 93 13.74 11.15 2.61
CA TRP A 93 13.33 12.54 2.74
C TRP A 93 12.18 12.89 1.81
N ALA A 94 12.18 12.34 0.59
CA ALA A 94 11.08 12.52 -0.35
C ALA A 94 9.78 11.88 0.17
N VAL A 95 9.86 10.68 0.77
CA VAL A 95 8.69 9.99 1.32
C VAL A 95 8.17 10.67 2.60
N VAL A 96 9.06 11.20 3.43
CA VAL A 96 8.68 12.01 4.60
C VAL A 96 8.02 13.32 4.16
N ALA A 97 8.59 14.02 3.18
CA ALA A 97 8.00 15.22 2.61
C ALA A 97 6.61 14.93 2.01
N LEU A 98 6.49 13.84 1.23
CA LEU A 98 5.21 13.37 0.69
C LEU A 98 4.21 13.10 1.83
N THR A 99 4.64 12.49 2.93
CA THR A 99 3.79 12.20 4.09
C THR A 99 3.21 13.49 4.69
N ILE A 100 4.05 14.50 4.91
CA ILE A 100 3.63 15.79 5.48
C ILE A 100 2.71 16.55 4.51
N ILE A 101 3.10 16.64 3.24
CA ILE A 101 2.35 17.36 2.20
C ILE A 101 1.00 16.69 1.96
N ALA A 102 0.95 15.34 1.90
CA ALA A 102 -0.28 14.60 1.71
C ALA A 102 -1.22 14.72 2.89
N ALA A 103 -0.70 14.68 4.13
CA ALA A 103 -1.52 14.89 5.32
C ALA A 103 -2.15 16.30 5.27
N PHE A 104 -1.36 17.34 5.01
CA PHE A 104 -1.89 18.69 4.86
C PHE A 104 -2.94 18.77 3.74
N ALA A 105 -2.62 18.28 2.54
CA ALA A 105 -3.52 18.33 1.39
C ALA A 105 -4.86 17.63 1.67
N VAL A 106 -4.82 16.43 2.26
CA VAL A 106 -6.02 15.64 2.54
C VAL A 106 -6.86 16.28 3.63
N PHE A 107 -6.27 16.87 4.67
CA PHE A 107 -7.03 17.48 5.77
C PHE A 107 -7.46 18.93 5.51
N ALA A 108 -6.78 19.66 4.62
CA ALA A 108 -7.16 21.02 4.23
C ALA A 108 -8.18 21.07 3.09
N SER A 109 -8.39 19.96 2.36
CA SER A 109 -9.32 19.92 1.23
C SER A 109 -10.77 19.65 1.69
N PRO A 110 -11.78 20.27 1.06
CA PRO A 110 -13.18 19.89 1.26
C PRO A 110 -13.43 18.46 0.76
N VAL A 111 -14.30 17.73 1.47
CA VAL A 111 -14.70 16.35 1.12
C VAL A 111 -16.19 16.35 0.77
N ASP A 112 -16.52 15.93 -0.44
CA ASP A 112 -17.90 15.56 -0.79
C ASP A 112 -18.14 14.11 -0.39
N LEU A 113 -18.80 13.92 0.75
CA LEU A 113 -19.06 12.60 1.30
C LEU A 113 -20.05 11.80 0.45
N SER A 114 -21.00 12.46 -0.23
CA SER A 114 -21.95 11.79 -1.11
C SER A 114 -21.23 11.21 -2.34
N ALA A 115 -20.40 12.02 -3.00
CA ALA A 115 -19.56 11.56 -4.11
C ALA A 115 -18.54 10.50 -3.66
N ALA A 116 -18.02 10.60 -2.43
CA ALA A 116 -17.12 9.59 -1.86
C ALA A 116 -17.78 8.22 -1.73
N VAL A 117 -19.03 8.17 -1.27
CA VAL A 117 -19.79 6.92 -1.10
C VAL A 117 -20.22 6.35 -2.46
N ASP A 118 -20.73 7.19 -3.34
CA ASP A 118 -21.31 6.75 -4.62
C ASP A 118 -20.24 6.34 -5.65
N THR A 119 -19.14 7.10 -5.71
CA THR A 119 -18.15 6.95 -6.78
C THR A 119 -16.73 6.75 -6.29
N GLY A 120 -16.47 6.83 -4.97
CA GLY A 120 -15.13 6.84 -4.40
C GLY A 120 -14.39 8.18 -4.55
N ARG A 121 -15.02 9.20 -5.15
CA ARG A 121 -14.38 10.48 -5.55
C ARG A 121 -14.80 11.66 -4.66
N GLY A 122 -14.49 11.59 -3.37
CA GLY A 122 -14.78 12.68 -2.42
C GLY A 122 -13.95 13.95 -2.59
N PHE A 123 -12.85 13.90 -3.36
CA PHE A 123 -12.01 15.08 -3.67
C PHE A 123 -12.24 15.61 -5.10
N GLY A 124 -13.50 15.65 -5.56
CA GLY A 124 -13.85 16.10 -6.91
C GLY A 124 -13.26 17.46 -7.27
N ASP A 125 -13.46 18.45 -6.39
CA ASP A 125 -13.03 19.85 -6.56
C ASP A 125 -11.59 20.11 -6.09
N SER A 126 -10.91 19.09 -5.55
CA SER A 126 -9.57 19.20 -4.97
C SER A 126 -8.59 18.31 -5.73
N PRO A 127 -7.93 18.82 -6.79
CA PRO A 127 -7.03 18.00 -7.61
C PRO A 127 -5.76 17.59 -6.85
N PHE A 128 -5.35 18.33 -5.82
CA PHE A 128 -4.06 18.13 -5.17
C PHE A 128 -3.94 16.77 -4.45
N PRO A 129 -4.88 16.34 -3.58
CA PRO A 129 -4.88 14.96 -3.03
C PRO A 129 -4.82 13.87 -4.10
N ARG A 130 -5.52 14.07 -5.23
CA ARG A 130 -5.58 13.11 -6.34
C ARG A 130 -4.25 12.96 -7.07
N ILE A 131 -3.57 14.08 -7.30
CA ILE A 131 -2.23 14.08 -7.89
C ILE A 131 -1.25 13.36 -6.96
N LEU A 132 -1.31 13.63 -5.65
CA LEU A 132 -0.46 12.96 -4.66
C LEU A 132 -0.74 11.46 -4.60
N ALA A 133 -2.00 11.02 -4.71
CA ALA A 133 -2.35 9.60 -4.82
C ALA A 133 -1.74 8.96 -6.08
N GLY A 134 -1.81 9.64 -7.22
CA GLY A 134 -1.17 9.20 -8.46
C GLY A 134 0.35 9.07 -8.32
N ILE A 135 1.01 10.02 -7.64
CA ILE A 135 2.46 9.98 -7.40
C ILE A 135 2.81 8.84 -6.43
N GLY A 136 2.19 8.81 -5.25
CA GLY A 136 2.51 7.86 -4.18
C GLY A 136 2.22 6.41 -4.57
N SER A 137 1.02 6.14 -5.09
CA SER A 137 0.62 4.80 -5.52
C SER A 137 1.19 4.43 -6.88
N GLY A 138 1.23 5.34 -7.85
CA GLY A 138 1.74 5.07 -9.19
C GLY A 138 3.24 4.76 -9.17
N LEU A 139 4.05 5.71 -8.70
CA LEU A 139 5.51 5.49 -8.62
C LEU A 139 5.86 4.38 -7.63
N GLY A 140 5.16 4.31 -6.49
CA GLY A 140 5.38 3.26 -5.51
C GLY A 140 5.12 1.87 -6.07
N SER A 141 4.03 1.68 -6.82
CA SER A 141 3.71 0.39 -7.46
C SER A 141 4.75 -0.01 -8.50
N LEU A 142 5.23 0.94 -9.31
CA LEU A 142 6.29 0.67 -10.29
C LEU A 142 7.57 0.18 -9.61
N ILE A 143 7.97 0.81 -8.50
CA ILE A 143 9.15 0.41 -7.73
C ILE A 143 8.94 -0.97 -7.09
N LEU A 144 7.76 -1.24 -6.54
CA LEU A 144 7.46 -2.54 -5.92
C LEU A 144 7.45 -3.68 -6.94
N ILE A 145 6.73 -3.50 -8.04
CA ILE A 145 6.63 -4.50 -9.12
C ILE A 145 8.02 -4.70 -9.74
N GLY A 146 8.68 -3.62 -10.14
CA GLY A 146 10.01 -3.67 -10.75
C GLY A 146 11.04 -4.31 -9.81
N GLY A 147 11.03 -3.95 -8.54
CA GLY A 147 11.95 -4.48 -7.54
C GLY A 147 11.73 -5.97 -7.24
N ALA A 148 10.47 -6.40 -7.17
CA ALA A 148 10.12 -7.80 -7.01
C ALA A 148 10.50 -8.62 -8.26
N LEU A 149 10.15 -8.17 -9.46
CA LEU A 149 10.51 -8.87 -10.70
C LEU A 149 12.02 -8.94 -10.93
N TRP A 150 12.75 -7.86 -10.64
CA TRP A 150 14.21 -7.87 -10.67
C TRP A 150 14.79 -8.89 -9.69
N SER A 151 14.30 -8.90 -8.45
CA SER A 151 14.72 -9.89 -7.44
C SER A 151 14.42 -11.32 -7.89
N ALA A 152 13.23 -11.56 -8.47
CA ALA A 152 12.86 -12.86 -8.99
C ALA A 152 13.83 -13.34 -10.08
N TRP A 153 14.17 -12.47 -11.03
CA TRP A 153 15.14 -12.77 -12.09
C TRP A 153 16.54 -13.06 -11.54
N VAL A 154 17.01 -12.27 -10.58
CA VAL A 154 18.33 -12.51 -9.92
C VAL A 154 18.34 -13.87 -9.22
N PHE A 155 17.29 -14.22 -8.47
CA PHE A 155 17.21 -15.50 -7.76
C PHE A 155 17.03 -16.69 -8.70
N LEU A 156 16.30 -16.53 -9.81
CA LEU A 156 16.13 -17.59 -10.81
C LEU A 156 17.47 -18.00 -11.45
N ARG A 157 18.43 -17.08 -11.54
CA ARG A 157 19.79 -17.35 -12.05
C ARG A 157 20.72 -18.01 -11.04
N ARG A 158 20.30 -18.17 -9.76
CA ARG A 158 21.11 -18.79 -8.71
C ARG A 158 20.63 -20.22 -8.45
N ARG A 159 21.58 -21.14 -8.22
CA ARG A 159 21.22 -22.54 -7.90
C ARG A 159 20.49 -22.61 -6.54
N HIS A 160 19.45 -23.43 -6.48
CA HIS A 160 18.61 -23.69 -5.30
C HIS A 160 17.83 -22.49 -4.73
N GLU A 161 17.71 -21.37 -5.48
CA GLU A 161 16.99 -20.17 -5.04
C GLU A 161 15.58 -20.03 -5.68
N GLY A 162 15.07 -21.09 -6.32
CA GLY A 162 13.79 -21.08 -7.02
C GLY A 162 12.59 -20.71 -6.13
N ARG A 163 12.62 -21.08 -4.84
CA ARG A 163 11.58 -20.70 -3.88
C ARG A 163 11.54 -19.19 -3.64
N ARG A 164 12.71 -18.53 -3.51
CA ARG A 164 12.80 -17.07 -3.37
C ARG A 164 12.39 -16.36 -4.66
N ALA A 165 12.73 -16.93 -5.82
CA ALA A 165 12.27 -16.41 -7.10
C ALA A 165 10.74 -16.43 -7.18
N LEU A 166 10.10 -17.56 -6.86
CA LEU A 166 8.64 -17.69 -6.80
C LEU A 166 8.02 -16.70 -5.80
N GLY A 167 8.59 -16.57 -4.60
CA GLY A 167 8.11 -15.60 -3.60
C GLY A 167 8.06 -14.18 -4.13
N ASN A 168 9.09 -13.75 -4.86
CA ASN A 168 9.11 -12.43 -5.49
C ASN A 168 8.10 -12.29 -6.65
N VAL A 169 7.88 -13.34 -7.45
CA VAL A 169 6.82 -13.33 -8.49
C VAL A 169 5.43 -13.18 -7.85
N ILE A 170 5.17 -13.90 -6.76
CA ILE A 170 3.89 -13.80 -6.03
C ILE A 170 3.71 -12.40 -5.43
N ILE A 171 4.76 -11.78 -4.90
CA ILE A 171 4.73 -10.38 -4.45
C ILE A 171 4.35 -9.45 -5.60
N ALA A 172 5.01 -9.58 -6.76
CA ALA A 172 4.71 -8.75 -7.93
C ALA A 172 3.25 -8.92 -8.39
N ALA A 173 2.75 -10.15 -8.43
CA ALA A 173 1.36 -10.46 -8.77
C ALA A 173 0.39 -9.83 -7.75
N GLY A 174 0.68 -9.91 -6.45
CA GLY A 174 -0.15 -9.30 -5.41
C GLY A 174 -0.22 -7.78 -5.53
N VAL A 175 0.89 -7.11 -5.85
CA VAL A 175 0.90 -5.65 -6.11
C VAL A 175 0.09 -5.31 -7.35
N LEU A 176 0.20 -6.10 -8.43
CA LEU A 176 -0.61 -5.91 -9.65
C LEU A 176 -2.10 -6.08 -9.38
N VAL A 177 -2.50 -7.08 -8.58
CA VAL A 177 -3.90 -7.29 -8.19
C VAL A 177 -4.44 -6.07 -7.42
N ALA A 178 -3.69 -5.57 -6.43
CA ALA A 178 -4.10 -4.38 -5.68
C ALA A 178 -4.17 -3.12 -6.57
N ALA A 179 -3.20 -2.93 -7.47
CA ALA A 179 -3.16 -1.79 -8.39
C ALA A 179 -4.32 -1.83 -9.42
N ALA A 180 -4.68 -3.02 -9.90
CA ALA A 180 -5.84 -3.21 -10.77
C ALA A 180 -7.14 -2.82 -10.05
N GLY A 181 -7.25 -3.18 -8.76
CA GLY A 181 -8.32 -2.73 -7.88
C GLY A 181 -8.45 -1.22 -7.83
N GLY A 182 -7.37 -0.52 -7.48
CA GLY A 182 -7.34 0.95 -7.42
C GLY A 182 -7.70 1.61 -8.76
N THR A 183 -7.30 1.01 -9.88
CA THR A 183 -7.65 1.51 -11.22
C THR A 183 -9.14 1.28 -11.53
N ALA A 184 -9.68 0.10 -11.18
CA ALA A 184 -11.10 -0.23 -11.34
C ALA A 184 -12.01 0.60 -10.44
N ALA A 185 -11.49 1.19 -9.35
CA ALA A 185 -12.23 2.18 -8.57
C ALA A 185 -12.69 3.37 -9.44
N PHE A 186 -11.90 3.74 -10.45
CA PHE A 186 -12.23 4.85 -11.33
C PHE A 186 -13.32 4.54 -12.35
N THR A 187 -13.69 3.27 -12.55
CA THR A 187 -14.75 2.86 -13.49
C THR A 187 -16.13 2.75 -12.83
N GLY A 188 -16.25 3.07 -11.53
CA GLY A 188 -17.51 3.04 -10.78
C GLY A 188 -17.90 1.67 -10.21
N ALA A 189 -17.01 0.67 -10.27
CA ALA A 189 -17.27 -0.66 -9.72
C ALA A 189 -17.06 -0.69 -8.19
N SER A 190 -18.08 -0.24 -7.45
CA SER A 190 -18.09 -0.29 -5.97
C SER A 190 -18.00 -1.74 -5.48
N GLY A 191 -16.91 -2.11 -4.79
CA GLY A 191 -16.70 -3.43 -4.18
C GLY A 191 -15.53 -4.24 -4.75
N VAL A 192 -15.09 -3.97 -5.99
CA VAL A 192 -13.94 -4.67 -6.60
C VAL A 192 -12.64 -4.33 -5.88
N VAL A 193 -12.49 -3.07 -5.46
CA VAL A 193 -11.31 -2.54 -4.75
C VAL A 193 -11.00 -3.32 -3.48
N GLU A 194 -12.01 -3.70 -2.71
CA GLU A 194 -11.77 -4.35 -1.42
C GLU A 194 -11.32 -5.79 -1.57
N TRP A 195 -11.94 -6.52 -2.51
CA TRP A 195 -11.55 -7.89 -2.79
C TRP A 195 -10.16 -7.96 -3.43
N THR A 196 -9.84 -7.02 -4.32
CA THR A 196 -8.51 -6.91 -4.92
C THR A 196 -7.46 -6.48 -3.90
N ASN A 197 -7.77 -5.57 -2.98
CA ASN A 197 -6.89 -5.22 -1.87
C ASN A 197 -6.64 -6.41 -0.94
N PHE A 198 -7.68 -7.15 -0.58
CA PHE A 198 -7.57 -8.35 0.24
C PHE A 198 -6.71 -9.42 -0.43
N ALA A 199 -7.01 -9.74 -1.69
CA ALA A 199 -6.24 -10.70 -2.48
C ALA A 199 -4.80 -10.23 -2.65
N GLY A 200 -4.59 -8.95 -2.98
CA GLY A 200 -3.28 -8.35 -3.18
C GLY A 200 -2.40 -8.44 -1.94
N VAL A 201 -2.88 -7.96 -0.79
CA VAL A 201 -2.08 -8.01 0.46
C VAL A 201 -1.83 -9.44 0.92
N THR A 202 -2.79 -10.36 0.71
CA THR A 202 -2.62 -11.78 1.02
C THR A 202 -1.55 -12.41 0.15
N LEU A 203 -1.56 -12.17 -1.16
CA LEU A 203 -0.54 -12.63 -2.08
C LEU A 203 0.83 -12.07 -1.72
N ILE A 204 0.94 -10.77 -1.44
CA ILE A 204 2.21 -10.16 -1.01
C ILE A 204 2.72 -10.85 0.27
N PHE A 205 1.84 -11.12 1.23
CA PHE A 205 2.26 -11.78 2.47
C PHE A 205 2.70 -13.23 2.24
N ILE A 206 1.96 -14.00 1.43
CA ILE A 206 2.35 -15.37 1.04
C ILE A 206 3.71 -15.36 0.35
N GLY A 207 3.91 -14.48 -0.63
CA GLY A 207 5.18 -14.35 -1.35
C GLY A 207 6.34 -13.99 -0.42
N PHE A 208 6.10 -13.11 0.55
CA PHE A 208 7.06 -12.77 1.59
C PHE A 208 7.45 -13.98 2.46
N LEU A 209 6.51 -14.86 2.82
CA LEU A 209 6.78 -16.06 3.62
C LEU A 209 7.62 -17.12 2.87
N LEU A 210 7.80 -16.97 1.56
CA LEU A 210 8.63 -17.85 0.73
C LEU A 210 10.09 -17.38 0.60
N ILE A 211 10.42 -16.17 1.08
CA ILE A 211 11.74 -15.53 0.95
C ILE A 211 12.58 -15.71 2.23
#